data_AF-A0A7J3CRP4-F1
#
_entry.id   AF-A0A7J3CRP4-F1
#
_cell.length_a   1.000
_cell.length_b   1.000
_cell.length_c   1.000
_cell.angle_alpha   90.00
_cell.angle_beta   90.00
_cell.angle_gamma   90.00
#
_symmetry.space_group_name_H-M   'P 1'
#
loop_
_entity.id
_entity.type
_entity.pdbx_description
1 polymer ?
#
loop_
_entity_poly.entity_id
_entity_poly.type
_entity_poly.pdbx_seq_one_letter_code
_entity_poly.pdbx_strand_id
1 'polypeptide(L)' 'MALKTFNIDDQIYKEFSQYCKKNGISMSKKVENFFKEELMNIKLSTKAYTKESDRNELKENLQQDSQKEHPLSKYC' A
#
# COMPACT_ATOMS: atom_id res chain seq x y z
N MET A 1 -0.64 10.90 -14.62
CA MET A 1 0.50 10.57 -13.74
C MET A 1 0.66 11.69 -12.73
N ALA A 2 0.89 11.40 -11.45
CA ALA A 2 1.11 12.40 -10.41
C ALA A 2 2.62 12.52 -10.15
N LEU A 3 3.12 13.76 -9.95
CA LEU A 3 4.50 13.98 -9.54
C LEU A 3 4.69 13.47 -8.11
N LYS A 4 5.73 12.67 -7.90
CA LYS A 4 6.14 12.18 -6.57
C LYS A 4 7.58 12.62 -6.35
N THR A 5 7.81 13.27 -5.23
CA THR A 5 9.13 13.74 -4.80
C THR A 5 9.49 13.05 -3.49
N PHE A 6 10.75 12.67 -3.36
CA PHE A 6 11.27 12.03 -2.17
C PHE A 6 12.74 12.42 -2.00
N ASN A 7 13.20 12.44 -0.76
CA ASN A 7 14.59 12.74 -0.45
C ASN A 7 15.43 11.47 -0.54
N ILE A 8 16.59 11.58 -1.17
CA ILE A 8 17.61 10.53 -1.27
C ILE A 8 18.96 11.17 -0.97
N ASP A 9 19.87 10.39 -0.39
CA ASP A 9 21.27 10.79 -0.29
C ASP A 9 21.89 11.07 -1.67
N ASP A 10 22.70 12.13 -1.75
CA ASP A 10 23.31 12.60 -3.01
C ASP A 10 24.31 11.58 -3.59
N GLN A 11 25.07 10.88 -2.74
CA GLN A 11 26.02 9.87 -3.19
C GLN A 11 25.28 8.68 -3.81
N ILE A 12 24.25 8.19 -3.12
CA ILE A 12 23.42 7.07 -3.58
C ILE A 12 22.74 7.42 -4.90
N TYR A 13 22.15 8.62 -5.01
CA TYR A 13 21.51 9.07 -6.24
C TYR A 13 22.50 9.10 -7.41
N LYS A 14 23.71 9.63 -7.20
CA LYS A 14 24.74 9.72 -8.24
C LYS A 14 25.17 8.35 -8.74
N GLU A 15 25.48 7.43 -7.84
CA GLU A 15 25.87 6.06 -8.22
C GLU A 15 24.77 5.35 -9.00
N PHE A 16 23.53 5.43 -8.50
CA PHE A 16 22.39 4.80 -9.17
C PHE A 16 22.10 5.45 -10.54
N SER A 17 22.24 6.77 -10.65
CA SER A 17 22.14 7.52 -11.91
C SER A 17 23.16 7.08 -12.95
N GLN A 18 24.42 6.91 -12.53
CA GLN A 18 25.46 6.38 -13.42
C GLN A 18 25.16 4.95 -13.84
N TYR A 19 24.71 4.10 -12.92
CA TYR A 19 24.32 2.73 -13.22
C TYR A 19 23.19 2.69 -14.27
N CYS A 20 22.12 3.46 -14.10
CA CYS A 20 21.02 3.51 -15.06
C CYS A 20 21.47 3.99 -16.44
N LYS A 21 22.32 5.04 -16.49
CA LYS A 21 22.88 5.56 -17.75
C LYS A 21 23.73 4.53 -18.47
N LYS A 22 24.63 3.83 -17.76
CA LYS A 22 25.51 2.80 -18.33
C LYS A 22 24.74 1.64 -18.94
N ASN A 23 23.60 1.27 -18.35
CA ASN A 23 22.77 0.16 -18.82
C ASN A 23 21.64 0.57 -19.78
N GLY A 24 21.54 1.86 -20.15
CA GLY A 24 20.45 2.35 -21.00
C GLY A 24 19.05 2.24 -20.36
N ILE A 25 18.98 2.25 -19.03
CA ILE A 25 17.73 2.07 -18.28
C ILE A 25 17.17 3.42 -17.87
N SER A 26 15.85 3.61 -18.06
CA SER A 26 15.16 4.77 -17.52
C SER A 26 15.09 4.70 -15.99
N MET A 27 15.61 5.75 -15.34
CA MET A 27 15.64 5.90 -13.89
C MET A 27 14.25 5.71 -13.27
N SER A 28 13.26 6.46 -13.76
CA SER A 28 11.88 6.40 -13.28
C SER A 28 11.29 5.00 -13.43
N LYS A 29 11.65 4.28 -14.50
CA LYS A 29 11.16 2.92 -14.72
C LYS A 29 11.75 1.92 -13.73
N LYS A 30 13.04 2.04 -13.43
CA LYS A 30 13.72 1.19 -12.46
C LYS A 30 13.15 1.39 -11.05
N VAL A 31 12.90 2.65 -10.66
CA VAL A 31 12.25 2.99 -9.38
C VAL A 31 10.81 2.48 -9.31
N GLU A 32 10.04 2.61 -10.39
CA GLU A 32 8.67 2.08 -10.45
C GLU A 32 8.65 0.55 -10.30
N ASN A 33 9.58 -0.15 -10.96
CA ASN A 33 9.69 -1.61 -10.83
C ASN A 33 10.11 -2.02 -9.43
N PHE A 34 11.05 -1.30 -8.81
CA PHE A 34 11.43 -1.53 -7.41
C PHE A 34 10.21 -1.43 -6.48
N PHE A 35 9.39 -0.38 -6.60
CA PHE A 35 8.17 -0.28 -5.80
C PHE A 35 7.18 -1.43 -6.03
N LYS A 36 7.08 -1.95 -7.26
CA LYS A 36 6.21 -3.10 -7.56
C LYS A 36 6.73 -4.37 -6.90
N GLU A 37 8.03 -4.62 -6.99
CA GLU A 37 8.69 -5.78 -6.37
C GLU A 37 8.55 -5.72 -4.84
N GLU A 38 8.83 -4.58 -4.21
CA GLU A 38 8.67 -4.39 -2.77
C GLU A 38 7.20 -4.55 -2.33
N LEU A 39 6.23 -4.02 -3.09
CA LEU A 39 4.81 -4.22 -2.79
C LEU A 39 4.38 -5.69 -2.89
N MET A 40 4.95 -6.45 -3.82
CA MET A 40 4.68 -7.89 -3.90
C MET A 40 5.27 -8.62 -2.69
N ASN A 41 6.49 -8.28 -2.29
CA ASN A 41 7.15 -8.86 -1.12
C ASN A 41 6.38 -8.55 0.17
N ILE A 42 5.92 -7.31 0.36
CA ILE A 42 5.09 -6.93 1.49
C ILE A 42 3.80 -7.75 1.51
N LYS A 43 3.07 -7.81 0.38
CA LYS A 43 1.81 -8.59 0.31
C LYS A 43 2.01 -10.08 0.57
N LEU A 44 3.11 -10.66 0.10
CA LEU A 44 3.47 -12.05 0.36
C LEU A 44 3.78 -12.27 1.84
N SER A 45 4.52 -11.35 2.46
CA SER A 45 4.78 -11.34 3.90
C SER A 45 3.48 -11.24 4.69
N THR A 46 2.60 -10.27 4.37
CA THR A 46 1.31 -10.13 5.07
C THR A 46 0.46 -11.39 4.96
N LYS A 47 0.41 -12.04 3.78
CA LYS A 47 -0.30 -13.32 3.57
C LYS A 47 0.31 -14.50 4.34
N ALA A 48 1.62 -14.50 4.57
CA ALA A 48 2.28 -15.49 5.41
C ALA A 48 1.89 -15.31 6.89
N TYR A 49 1.76 -14.06 7.36
CA TYR A 49 1.31 -13.75 8.73
C TYR A 49 -0.21 -13.88 8.93
N THR A 50 -1.06 -13.70 7.91
CA THR A 50 -2.52 -13.83 8.06
C THR A 50 -2.99 -15.28 8.25
N LYS A 51 -2.20 -16.28 7.81
CA LYS A 51 -2.52 -17.70 8.08
C LYS A 51 -2.50 -18.07 9.57
N GLU A 52 -1.92 -17.24 10.44
CA GLU A 52 -1.97 -17.45 11.89
C GLU A 52 -3.08 -16.64 12.59
N SER A 53 -3.66 -15.63 11.93
CA SER A 53 -4.62 -14.70 12.56
C SER A 53 -6.09 -14.91 12.14
N ASP A 54 -6.36 -15.70 11.08
CA ASP A 54 -7.72 -15.99 10.58
C ASP A 54 -8.60 -16.86 11.51
N ARG A 55 -8.20 -17.13 12.76
CA ARG A 55 -9.10 -17.76 13.76
C ARG A 55 -9.80 -16.79 14.70
N ASN A 56 -9.43 -15.51 14.78
CA ASN A 56 -9.95 -14.61 15.82
C ASN A 56 -10.74 -13.37 15.35
N GLU A 57 -10.79 -13.01 14.06
CA GLU A 57 -11.49 -11.78 13.62
C GLU A 57 -12.94 -11.98 13.11
N LEU A 58 -13.50 -13.20 13.13
CA LEU A 58 -14.89 -13.43 12.69
C LEU A 58 -15.96 -13.10 13.74
N LYS A 59 -15.62 -12.51 14.91
CA LYS A 59 -16.60 -12.29 16.00
C LYS A 59 -16.98 -10.84 16.32
N GLU A 60 -16.36 -9.81 15.75
CA GLU A 60 -16.67 -8.42 16.15
C GLU A 60 -17.38 -7.54 15.11
N ASN A 61 -17.78 -8.07 13.95
CA ASN A 61 -18.47 -7.27 12.91
C ASN A 61 -19.96 -7.62 12.68
N LEU A 62 -20.65 -8.24 13.64
CA LEU A 62 -22.10 -8.54 13.53
C LEU A 62 -23.02 -7.84 14.55
N GLN A 63 -22.54 -6.81 15.27
CA GLN A 63 -23.38 -6.05 16.20
C GLN A 63 -23.21 -4.53 16.01
N GLN A 64 -23.57 -4.00 14.85
CA GLN A 64 -23.78 -2.54 14.74
C GLN A 64 -24.72 -2.05 13.62
N ASP A 65 -25.61 -2.92 13.11
CA ASP A 65 -26.66 -2.53 12.16
C ASP A 65 -28.08 -2.86 12.68
N SER A 66 -28.44 -2.37 13.87
CA SER A 66 -29.82 -2.54 14.35
C SER A 66 -30.39 -1.43 15.23
N GLN A 67 -29.91 -0.18 15.11
CA GLN A 67 -30.55 0.95 15.80
C GLN A 67 -30.49 2.25 15.01
N LYS A 68 -31.12 2.29 13.82
CA LYS A 68 -31.51 3.57 13.20
C LYS A 68 -32.81 3.45 12.41
N GLU A 69 -33.92 3.21 13.09
CA GLU A 69 -35.24 3.64 12.61
C GLU A 69 -36.12 4.06 13.80
N HIS A 70 -36.13 5.35 14.12
CA HIS A 70 -37.27 5.96 14.83
C HIS A 70 -38.11 6.67 13.75
N PRO A 71 -39.36 6.23 13.51
CA PRO A 71 -40.16 6.68 12.39
C PRO A 71 -40.80 8.04 12.70
N LEU A 72 -40.74 8.97 11.75
CA LEU A 72 -41.59 10.16 11.68
C LEU A 72 -41.51 11.15 12.87
N SER A 73 -40.29 11.42 13.33
CA SER A 73 -39.93 12.83 13.58
C SER A 73 -40.21 13.62 12.31
N LYS A 74 -41.11 14.61 12.39
CA LYS A 74 -41.50 15.58 11.35
C LYS A 74 -42.79 15.21 10.59
N TYR A 75 -43.91 15.69 11.14
CA TYR A 75 -45.16 15.99 10.44
C TYR A 75 -46.09 14.81 10.10
N CYS A 76 -46.80 14.31 11.11
CA CYS A 76 -48.20 13.83 11.08
C CYS A 76 -48.80 14.02 12.47
#